data_AF-A0A1Y2WQH7-F1
#
_entry.id   AF-A0A1Y2WQH7-F1
#
_cell.length_a   1.000
_cell.length_b   1.000
_cell.length_c   1.000
_cell.angle_alpha   90.00
_cell.angle_beta   90.00
_cell.angle_gamma   90.00
#
_symmetry.space_group_name_H-M   'P 1'
#
loop_
_entity.id
_entity.type
_entity.pdbx_description
1 polymer ?
#
loop_
_entity_poly.entity_id
_entity_poly.type
_entity_poly.pdbx_seq_one_letter_code
_entity_poly.pdbx_strand_id
1 'polypeptide(L)'
;SEIVINNADLSINDIAQRLSDAGSITILGDRQLKSATDLVFSIIGWKTMLYRPDLLSCPPTEICIADETNGYRGGCHLCLKQFRLSESKHLPEFLLGFGLMLPPRNYNSLEDAEEAKAFNRLKSIKPSTSNAYILATIGGITISWTDCLACHLELDKNARVLYVFRYPSFCMASLGDSGRSVIHSCASDLPNNNHWATRQDVTELLWEVILSYRLLFGQHSKSRKIFRKSRPFEQIPQNSRDGFLSDLCRKSRLDPVLGIKERDSYELARDFPHLRSRLVTLIVYLDERKPRS
;
A
#
# COMPACT_ATOMS: atom_id res chain seq x y z
N SER A 1 -25.10 5.76 0.61
CA SER A 1 -23.81 6.21 1.16
C SER A 1 -22.71 6.38 0.11
N GLU A 2 -23.06 6.53 -1.19
CA GLU A 2 -22.11 6.72 -2.30
C GLU A 2 -21.76 8.20 -2.59
N ILE A 3 -22.27 9.15 -1.79
CA ILE A 3 -22.41 10.54 -2.25
C ILE A 3 -21.17 11.42 -2.07
N VAL A 4 -20.18 11.11 -1.23
CA VAL A 4 -19.29 12.21 -0.74
C VAL A 4 -17.85 12.20 -1.23
N ILE A 5 -17.31 11.12 -1.80
CA ILE A 5 -15.89 11.08 -2.20
C ILE A 5 -15.76 10.86 -3.71
N ASN A 6 -16.41 11.69 -4.53
CA ASN A 6 -16.27 11.63 -6.00
C ASN A 6 -15.44 12.78 -6.59
N ASN A 7 -14.89 13.68 -5.76
CA ASN A 7 -14.00 14.75 -6.22
C ASN A 7 -12.69 14.74 -5.44
N ALA A 8 -11.57 14.68 -6.17
CA ALA A 8 -10.21 14.80 -5.64
C ALA A 8 -9.94 16.18 -5.00
N ASP A 9 -10.82 17.15 -5.23
CA ASP A 9 -10.70 18.53 -4.75
C ASP A 9 -11.34 18.78 -3.38
N LEU A 10 -11.83 17.75 -2.68
CA LEU A 10 -12.43 17.93 -1.36
C LEU A 10 -11.38 17.81 -0.26
N SER A 11 -11.46 18.70 0.73
CA SER A 11 -10.78 18.52 2.00
C SER A 11 -11.58 17.60 2.94
N ILE A 12 -10.97 17.18 4.05
CA ILE A 12 -11.70 16.41 5.08
C ILE A 12 -12.84 17.25 5.66
N ASN A 13 -12.60 18.55 5.85
CA ASN A 13 -13.61 19.51 6.30
C ASN A 13 -14.80 19.59 5.34
N ASP A 14 -14.54 19.64 4.03
CA ASP A 14 -15.60 19.69 3.01
C ASP A 14 -16.44 18.41 3.00
N ILE A 15 -15.81 17.25 3.18
CA ILE A 15 -16.50 15.96 3.27
C ILE A 15 -17.39 15.92 4.52
N ALA A 16 -16.88 16.38 5.67
CA ALA A 16 -17.65 16.46 6.91
C ALA A 16 -18.84 17.42 6.76
N GLN A 17 -18.63 18.60 6.16
CA GLN A 17 -19.70 19.57 5.92
C GLN A 17 -20.78 19.00 4.99
N ARG A 18 -20.40 18.35 3.89
CA ARG A 18 -21.35 17.69 2.98
C ARG A 18 -22.17 16.60 3.65
N LEU A 19 -21.58 15.83 4.56
CA LEU A 19 -22.31 14.84 5.35
C LEU A 19 -23.31 15.51 6.29
N SER A 20 -22.96 16.66 6.85
CA SER A 20 -23.87 17.47 7.68
C SER A 20 -25.03 18.03 6.84
N ASP A 21 -24.75 18.60 5.67
CA ASP A 21 -25.75 19.16 4.77
C ASP A 21 -26.71 18.08 4.24
N ALA A 22 -26.21 16.86 4.05
CA ALA A 22 -27.01 15.68 3.69
C ALA A 22 -27.80 15.08 4.88
N GLY A 23 -27.74 15.68 6.08
CA GLY A 23 -28.42 15.21 7.28
C GLY A 23 -27.88 13.91 7.86
N SER A 24 -26.69 13.46 7.43
CA SER A 24 -26.08 12.21 7.91
C SER A 24 -25.38 12.37 9.26
N ILE A 25 -24.91 13.58 9.57
CA ILE A 25 -24.30 13.96 10.85
C ILE A 25 -24.78 15.35 11.27
N THR A 26 -24.61 15.70 12.53
CA THR A 26 -25.03 17.00 13.07
C THR A 26 -23.81 17.77 13.59
N ILE A 27 -23.48 18.88 12.93
CA ILE A 27 -22.36 19.75 13.32
C ILE A 27 -22.96 21.06 13.87
N LEU A 28 -22.84 21.26 15.19
CA LEU A 28 -23.39 22.43 15.90
C LEU A 28 -22.31 23.32 16.53
N GLY A 29 -21.03 22.97 16.35
CA GLY A 29 -19.89 23.70 16.90
C GLY A 29 -18.56 22.96 16.70
N ASP A 30 -17.47 23.57 17.16
CA ASP A 30 -16.10 23.13 16.89
C ASP A 30 -15.80 21.71 17.38
N ARG A 31 -16.39 21.29 18.51
CA ARG A 31 -16.18 19.94 19.04
C ARG A 31 -16.81 18.87 18.15
N GLN A 32 -18.01 19.13 17.66
CA GLN A 32 -18.72 18.24 16.74
C GLN A 32 -18.04 18.21 15.38
N LEU A 33 -17.54 19.36 14.90
CA LEU A 33 -16.76 19.42 13.65
C LEU A 33 -15.51 18.54 13.77
N LYS A 34 -14.73 18.64 14.86
CA LYS A 34 -13.56 17.77 15.10
C LYS A 34 -13.92 16.29 15.13
N SER A 35 -15.02 15.94 15.80
CA SER A 35 -15.48 14.54 15.86
C SER A 35 -15.91 14.03 14.48
N ALA A 36 -16.53 14.90 13.67
CA ALA A 36 -16.90 14.59 12.30
C ALA A 36 -15.68 14.43 11.39
N THR A 37 -14.66 15.28 11.52
CA THR A 37 -13.43 15.18 10.72
C THR A 37 -12.63 13.94 11.09
N ASP A 38 -12.55 13.59 12.37
CA ASP A 38 -11.95 12.33 12.84
C ASP A 38 -12.66 11.10 12.29
N LEU A 39 -14.00 11.13 12.24
CA LEU A 39 -14.80 10.06 11.66
C LEU A 39 -14.55 9.94 10.16
N VAL A 40 -14.53 11.05 9.43
CA VAL A 40 -14.25 11.07 7.99
C VAL A 40 -12.85 10.53 7.71
N PHE A 41 -11.83 11.02 8.42
CA PHE A 41 -10.47 10.53 8.33
C PHE A 41 -10.39 9.02 8.57
N SER A 42 -11.04 8.54 9.63
CA SER A 42 -11.05 7.11 9.96
C SER A 42 -11.70 6.26 8.87
N ILE A 43 -12.84 6.72 8.32
CA ILE A 43 -13.53 6.04 7.23
C ILE A 43 -12.66 5.99 5.98
N ILE A 44 -11.96 7.08 5.63
CA ILE A 44 -11.02 7.09 4.50
C ILE A 44 -9.92 6.05 4.72
N GLY A 45 -9.27 6.06 5.89
CA GLY A 45 -8.24 5.07 6.22
C GLY A 45 -8.73 3.63 6.08
N TRP A 46 -9.88 3.30 6.69
CA TRP A 46 -10.44 1.95 6.63
C TRP A 46 -10.95 1.54 5.24
N LYS A 47 -11.56 2.47 4.48
CA LYS A 47 -12.11 2.17 3.15
C LYS A 47 -11.05 2.11 2.06
N THR A 48 -9.91 2.76 2.25
CA THR A 48 -8.79 2.75 1.29
C THR A 48 -7.69 1.77 1.68
N MET A 49 -7.63 1.40 2.95
CA MET A 49 -6.55 0.62 3.56
C MET A 49 -5.16 1.26 3.41
N LEU A 50 -5.07 2.56 3.08
CA LEU A 50 -3.80 3.27 2.92
C LEU A 50 -3.11 3.57 4.26
N TYR A 51 -3.88 3.58 5.34
CA TYR A 51 -3.42 3.72 6.70
C TYR A 51 -4.49 3.20 7.66
N ARG A 52 -4.07 2.91 8.89
CA ARG A 52 -4.98 2.71 10.01
C ARG A 52 -5.02 3.99 10.84
N PRO A 53 -6.19 4.57 11.15
CA PRO A 53 -6.26 5.72 12.05
C PRO A 53 -5.83 5.32 13.47
N ASP A 54 -5.07 6.17 14.14
CA ASP A 54 -4.81 6.04 15.58
C ASP A 54 -5.75 7.00 16.33
N LEU A 55 -6.78 6.44 16.95
CA LEU A 55 -7.79 7.20 17.69
C LEU A 55 -7.54 7.19 19.21
N LEU A 56 -6.63 6.33 19.69
CA LEU A 56 -6.44 6.11 21.11
C LEU A 56 -5.26 6.91 21.66
N SER A 57 -4.19 7.03 20.88
CA SER A 57 -2.95 7.68 21.30
C SER A 57 -2.78 9.07 20.68
N CYS A 58 -3.72 9.52 19.86
CA CYS A 58 -3.59 10.78 19.13
C CYS A 58 -3.96 12.00 19.98
N PRO A 59 -3.09 13.01 20.07
CA PRO A 59 -3.41 14.26 20.74
C PRO A 59 -4.59 15.01 20.09
N PRO A 60 -5.41 15.76 20.84
CA PRO A 60 -6.55 16.49 20.28
C PRO A 60 -6.20 17.55 19.23
N THR A 61 -4.95 17.99 19.16
CA THR A 61 -4.43 18.99 18.21
C THR A 61 -3.86 18.38 16.93
N GLU A 62 -3.87 17.06 16.81
CA GLU A 62 -3.25 16.32 15.72
C GLU A 62 -4.25 15.33 15.09
N ILE A 63 -3.90 14.88 13.88
CA ILE A 63 -4.43 13.67 13.27
C ILE A 63 -3.29 12.67 13.15
N CYS A 64 -3.55 11.42 13.53
CA CYS A 64 -2.54 10.39 13.62
C CYS A 64 -2.93 9.12 12.87
N ILE A 65 -1.95 8.53 12.20
CA ILE A 65 -2.01 7.16 11.70
C ILE A 65 -1.24 6.24 12.64
N ALA A 66 -1.67 4.99 12.72
CA ALA A 66 -1.03 4.01 13.56
C ALA A 66 0.28 3.52 12.95
N ASP A 67 1.21 3.11 13.81
CA ASP A 67 2.50 2.56 13.41
C ASP A 67 2.37 1.09 12.98
N GLU A 68 2.20 0.86 11.69
CA GLU A 68 2.07 -0.48 11.10
C GLU A 68 3.41 -1.16 10.82
N THR A 69 4.50 -0.40 10.96
CA THR A 69 5.87 -0.82 10.61
C THR A 69 6.79 -0.83 11.83
N ASN A 70 6.22 -0.89 13.03
CA ASN A 70 6.92 -1.05 14.32
C ASN A 70 8.12 -0.11 14.49
N GLY A 71 7.93 1.16 14.14
CA GLY A 71 8.94 2.22 14.23
C GLY A 71 9.76 2.45 12.96
N TYR A 72 9.73 1.54 11.98
CA TYR A 72 10.36 1.77 10.69
C TYR A 72 9.61 2.86 9.91
N ARG A 73 10.35 3.81 9.32
CA ARG A 73 9.80 4.89 8.50
C ARG A 73 10.33 4.77 7.08
N GLY A 74 9.57 4.06 6.26
CA GLY A 74 9.81 3.98 4.81
C GLY A 74 9.15 5.14 4.07
N GLY A 75 9.22 5.11 2.74
CA GLY A 75 8.71 6.19 1.89
C GLY A 75 7.19 6.39 1.96
N CYS A 76 6.42 5.35 2.31
CA CYS A 76 4.95 5.47 2.42
C CYS A 76 4.44 6.22 3.64
N HIS A 77 5.09 6.06 4.80
CA HIS A 77 4.70 6.66 6.08
C HIS A 77 5.90 7.40 6.68
N LEU A 78 6.24 8.53 6.08
CA LEU A 78 7.31 9.41 6.53
C LEU A 78 6.98 10.05 7.88
N CYS A 79 5.70 10.41 8.07
CA CYS A 79 5.20 10.94 9.32
C CYS A 79 3.94 10.20 9.74
N LEU A 80 3.80 9.92 11.04
CA LEU A 80 2.57 9.33 11.58
C LEU A 80 1.57 10.36 12.10
N LYS A 81 1.96 11.64 12.12
CA LYS A 81 1.20 12.70 12.79
C LYS A 81 1.19 13.96 11.95
N GLN A 82 0.06 14.64 11.89
CA GLN A 82 -0.07 15.95 11.27
C GLN A 82 -0.87 16.88 12.16
N PHE A 83 -0.57 18.18 12.11
CA PHE A 83 -1.41 19.19 12.76
C PHE A 83 -2.77 19.30 12.06
N ARG A 84 -3.84 19.47 12.84
CA ARG A 84 -5.22 19.60 12.30
C ARG A 84 -5.42 20.73 11.30
N LEU A 85 -4.54 21.74 11.28
CA LEU A 85 -4.56 22.79 10.26
C LEU A 85 -4.47 22.23 8.83
N SER A 86 -3.95 21.01 8.64
CA SER A 86 -3.91 20.35 7.34
C SER A 86 -5.27 19.78 6.91
N GLU A 87 -6.28 19.68 7.78
CA GLU A 87 -7.61 19.14 7.46
C GLU A 87 -8.35 19.93 6.36
N SER A 88 -8.00 21.21 6.20
CA SER A 88 -8.55 22.10 5.16
C SER A 88 -7.84 21.97 3.81
N LYS A 89 -6.73 21.21 3.73
CA LYS A 89 -6.06 20.94 2.46
C LYS A 89 -6.87 19.95 1.64
N HIS A 90 -6.72 20.00 0.31
CA HIS A 90 -7.29 18.99 -0.57
C HIS A 90 -6.78 17.60 -0.19
N LEU A 91 -7.65 16.59 -0.31
CA LEU A 91 -7.38 15.24 0.19
C LEU A 91 -6.04 14.65 -0.28
N PRO A 92 -5.63 14.73 -1.57
CA PRO A 92 -4.32 14.24 -2.01
C PRO A 92 -3.14 14.92 -1.29
N GLU A 93 -3.21 16.23 -1.10
CA GLU A 93 -2.16 17.00 -0.41
C GLU A 93 -2.13 16.66 1.09
N PHE A 94 -3.31 16.54 1.71
CA PHE A 94 -3.44 16.11 3.10
C PHE A 94 -2.82 14.72 3.31
N LEU A 95 -3.13 13.75 2.44
CA LEU A 95 -2.61 12.39 2.53
C LEU A 95 -1.10 12.34 2.28
N LEU A 96 -0.59 13.11 1.31
CA LEU A 96 0.85 13.24 1.05
C LEU A 96 1.63 13.72 2.28
N GLY A 97 1.00 14.49 3.17
CA GLY A 97 1.61 14.94 4.44
C GLY A 97 2.01 13.80 5.40
N PHE A 98 1.44 12.60 5.27
CA PHE A 98 1.88 11.42 6.01
C PHE A 98 3.00 10.65 5.28
N GLY A 99 3.16 10.85 3.97
CA GLY A 99 4.13 10.15 3.13
C GLY A 99 3.53 9.73 1.79
N LEU A 100 4.32 9.02 0.99
CA LEU A 100 3.93 8.60 -0.36
C LEU A 100 3.10 7.31 -0.34
N MET A 101 1.86 7.40 0.14
CA MET A 101 0.95 6.25 0.23
C MET A 101 0.47 5.76 -1.14
N LEU A 102 0.33 6.69 -2.09
CA LEU A 102 -0.02 6.42 -3.48
C LEU A 102 1.08 6.96 -4.40
N PRO A 103 2.09 6.14 -4.74
CA PRO A 103 3.20 6.57 -5.58
C PRO A 103 2.75 6.82 -7.03
N PRO A 104 3.29 7.83 -7.71
CA PRO A 104 3.13 7.98 -9.15
C PRO A 104 3.98 6.96 -9.92
N ARG A 105 3.66 6.78 -11.19
CA ARG A 105 4.33 5.82 -12.08
C ARG A 105 5.84 6.07 -12.16
N ASN A 106 6.64 5.02 -11.95
CA ASN A 106 8.12 5.05 -12.01
C ASN A 106 8.77 6.11 -11.11
N TYR A 107 8.11 6.48 -10.01
CA TYR A 107 8.68 7.39 -9.03
C TYR A 107 9.90 6.77 -8.34
N ASN A 108 11.02 7.49 -8.38
CA ASN A 108 12.23 7.12 -7.67
C ASN A 108 12.27 7.84 -6.32
N SER A 109 12.05 7.09 -5.25
CA SER A 109 12.10 7.56 -3.86
C SER A 109 13.39 7.17 -3.13
N LEU A 110 14.40 6.68 -3.86
CA LEU A 110 15.58 6.05 -3.28
C LEU A 110 16.65 7.10 -2.94
N GLU A 111 16.96 7.21 -1.65
CA GLU A 111 18.01 8.11 -1.15
C GLU A 111 19.41 7.50 -1.26
N ASP A 112 19.50 6.17 -1.19
CA ASP A 112 20.78 5.45 -1.31
C ASP A 112 21.31 5.51 -2.75
N ALA A 113 22.58 5.91 -2.90
CA ALA A 113 23.19 6.12 -4.21
C ALA A 113 23.32 4.84 -5.04
N GLU A 114 23.58 3.69 -4.41
CA GLU A 114 23.66 2.41 -5.11
C GLU A 114 22.29 1.91 -5.54
N GLU A 115 21.26 2.13 -4.71
CA GLU A 115 19.87 1.84 -5.07
C GLU A 115 19.38 2.74 -6.20
N ALA A 116 19.69 4.03 -6.17
CA ALA A 116 19.34 4.97 -7.23
C ALA A 116 20.00 4.59 -8.57
N LYS A 117 21.27 4.14 -8.55
CA LYS A 117 21.95 3.58 -9.73
C LYS A 117 21.26 2.28 -10.18
N ALA A 118 20.96 1.39 -9.24
CA ALA A 118 20.30 0.12 -9.52
C ALA A 118 18.90 0.32 -10.10
N PHE A 119 18.15 1.33 -9.68
CA PHE A 119 16.83 1.67 -10.21
C PHE A 119 16.86 1.85 -11.72
N ASN A 120 17.87 2.57 -12.22
CA ASN A 120 18.04 2.81 -13.65
C ASN A 120 18.58 1.59 -14.42
N ARG A 121 19.46 0.80 -13.78
CA ARG A 121 20.13 -0.35 -14.40
C ARG A 121 19.28 -1.63 -14.41
N LEU A 122 18.57 -1.92 -13.34
CA LEU A 122 17.79 -3.14 -13.16
C LEU A 122 16.52 -3.06 -14.01
N LYS A 123 16.53 -3.77 -15.15
CA LYS A 123 15.41 -3.76 -16.10
C LYS A 123 14.36 -4.82 -15.79
N SER A 124 14.80 -5.98 -15.32
CA SER A 124 13.91 -7.11 -15.09
C SER A 124 14.31 -7.95 -13.88
N ILE A 125 13.32 -8.66 -13.34
CA ILE A 125 13.47 -9.60 -12.23
C ILE A 125 12.80 -10.93 -12.57
N LYS A 126 13.34 -12.02 -12.04
CA LYS A 126 12.81 -13.37 -12.26
C LYS A 126 12.25 -13.95 -10.96
N PRO A 127 11.10 -14.64 -10.99
CA PRO A 127 10.59 -15.37 -9.82
C PRO A 127 11.56 -16.42 -9.29
N SER A 128 12.47 -16.95 -10.11
CA SER A 128 13.47 -17.93 -9.66
C SER A 128 14.55 -17.32 -8.74
N THR A 129 14.82 -16.02 -8.85
CA THR A 129 15.88 -15.33 -8.10
C THR A 129 15.35 -14.29 -7.10
N SER A 130 14.07 -13.94 -7.19
CA SER A 130 13.44 -12.81 -6.49
C SER A 130 12.15 -13.24 -5.81
N ASN A 131 12.21 -14.30 -5.00
CA ASN A 131 11.05 -14.90 -4.34
C ASN A 131 11.23 -14.99 -2.82
N ALA A 132 10.13 -15.23 -2.09
CA ALA A 132 10.12 -15.30 -0.64
C ALA A 132 11.08 -16.35 -0.04
N TYR A 133 11.36 -17.44 -0.77
CA TYR A 133 12.37 -18.40 -0.32
C TYR A 133 13.77 -17.83 -0.35
N ILE A 134 14.16 -17.17 -1.45
CA ILE A 134 15.46 -16.49 -1.54
C ILE A 134 15.56 -15.36 -0.52
N LEU A 135 14.50 -14.55 -0.36
CA LEU A 135 14.44 -13.50 0.66
C LEU A 135 14.68 -14.05 2.07
N ALA A 136 14.03 -15.15 2.43
CA ALA A 136 14.20 -15.76 3.75
C ALA A 136 15.56 -16.45 3.93
N THR A 137 16.03 -17.23 2.95
CA THR A 137 17.23 -18.07 3.14
C THR A 137 18.54 -17.35 2.83
N ILE A 138 18.55 -16.44 1.86
CA ILE A 138 19.75 -15.67 1.48
C ILE A 138 19.71 -14.29 2.15
N GLY A 139 18.56 -13.61 2.07
CA GLY A 139 18.41 -12.28 2.66
C GLY A 139 18.27 -12.28 4.19
N GLY A 140 17.92 -13.42 4.79
CA GLY A 140 17.54 -13.49 6.21
C GLY A 140 16.32 -12.63 6.53
N ILE A 141 15.48 -12.36 5.52
CA ILE A 141 14.30 -11.49 5.65
C ILE A 141 13.13 -12.29 6.21
N THR A 142 12.50 -11.73 7.24
CA THR A 142 11.21 -12.19 7.76
C THR A 142 10.07 -11.40 7.12
N ILE A 143 8.91 -12.03 6.99
CA ILE A 143 7.73 -11.39 6.40
C ILE A 143 6.79 -10.99 7.53
N SER A 144 6.53 -9.69 7.65
CA SER A 144 5.51 -9.15 8.53
C SER A 144 4.27 -8.82 7.71
N TRP A 145 3.14 -9.41 8.08
CA TRP A 145 1.88 -9.12 7.42
C TRP A 145 1.28 -7.84 8.00
N THR A 146 0.77 -6.94 7.16
CA THR A 146 0.17 -5.67 7.59
C THR A 146 -1.22 -5.49 6.98
N ASP A 147 -2.04 -4.69 7.65
CA ASP A 147 -3.38 -4.31 7.20
C ASP A 147 -3.33 -3.04 6.33
N CYS A 148 -2.15 -2.45 6.16
CA CYS A 148 -1.92 -1.24 5.38
C CYS A 148 -1.38 -1.57 3.98
N LEU A 149 -2.15 -1.20 2.96
CA LEU A 149 -1.78 -1.30 1.54
C LEU A 149 -0.53 -0.48 1.23
N ALA A 150 -0.44 0.73 1.78
CA ALA A 150 0.68 1.64 1.52
C ALA A 150 2.02 1.04 1.94
N CYS A 151 2.04 0.17 2.96
CA CYS A 151 3.26 -0.48 3.45
C CYS A 151 3.70 -1.70 2.62
N HIS A 152 2.97 -2.09 1.57
CA HIS A 152 3.24 -3.31 0.82
C HIS A 152 4.61 -3.29 0.11
N LEU A 153 5.48 -4.24 0.46
CA LEU A 153 6.88 -4.37 0.06
C LEU A 153 7.85 -3.34 0.66
N GLU A 154 7.49 -2.64 1.74
CA GLU A 154 8.46 -1.86 2.49
C GLU A 154 9.46 -2.78 3.20
N LEU A 155 10.76 -2.49 3.07
CA LEU A 155 11.84 -3.29 3.65
C LEU A 155 12.57 -2.49 4.73
N ASP A 156 12.42 -2.93 5.98
CA ASP A 156 13.36 -2.56 7.04
C ASP A 156 14.63 -3.40 6.88
N LYS A 157 15.68 -2.80 6.30
CA LYS A 157 16.98 -3.47 6.09
C LYS A 157 17.68 -3.82 7.40
N ASN A 158 17.45 -3.03 8.46
CA ASN A 158 18.11 -3.19 9.75
C ASN A 158 17.46 -4.35 10.53
N ALA A 159 16.13 -4.33 10.65
CA ALA A 159 15.37 -5.41 11.28
C ALA A 159 15.23 -6.65 10.39
N ARG A 160 15.52 -6.53 9.09
CA ARG A 160 15.35 -7.57 8.07
C ARG A 160 13.89 -8.04 8.00
N VAL A 161 12.98 -7.06 7.97
CA VAL A 161 11.53 -7.28 7.92
C VAL A 161 11.00 -6.70 6.63
N LEU A 162 10.32 -7.53 5.85
CA LEU A 162 9.54 -7.11 4.69
C LEU A 162 8.06 -7.05 5.08
N TYR A 163 7.48 -5.86 4.98
CA TYR A 163 6.07 -5.64 5.24
C TYR A 163 5.24 -6.00 4.00
N VAL A 164 4.24 -6.86 4.17
CA VAL A 164 3.40 -7.33 3.06
C VAL A 164 1.94 -7.18 3.47
N PHE A 165 1.20 -6.37 2.71
CA PHE A 165 -0.25 -6.25 2.86
C PHE A 165 -0.93 -7.63 2.80
N ARG A 166 -1.99 -7.85 3.59
CA ARG A 166 -2.61 -9.19 3.70
C ARG A 166 -4.00 -9.35 3.06
N TYR A 167 -4.57 -8.30 2.44
CA TYR A 167 -5.94 -8.36 1.89
C TYR A 167 -6.02 -8.11 0.38
N PRO A 168 -5.42 -8.95 -0.49
CA PRO A 168 -5.50 -8.75 -1.94
C PRO A 168 -6.91 -8.80 -2.53
N SER A 169 -7.91 -9.35 -1.83
CA SER A 169 -9.32 -9.27 -2.27
C SER A 169 -9.83 -7.84 -2.29
N PHE A 170 -9.31 -6.96 -1.41
CA PHE A 170 -9.56 -5.52 -1.47
C PHE A 170 -9.11 -4.93 -2.81
N CYS A 171 -7.91 -5.32 -3.29
CA CYS A 171 -7.39 -4.87 -4.58
C CYS A 171 -8.31 -5.33 -5.72
N MET A 172 -8.68 -6.61 -5.74
CA MET A 172 -9.60 -7.14 -6.76
C MET A 172 -10.97 -6.48 -6.74
N ALA A 173 -11.55 -6.26 -5.57
CA ALA A 173 -12.84 -5.58 -5.43
C ALA A 173 -12.76 -4.14 -5.95
N SER A 174 -11.72 -3.40 -5.56
CA SER A 174 -11.48 -2.02 -6.01
C SER A 174 -11.28 -1.92 -7.52
N LEU A 175 -10.68 -2.93 -8.16
CA LEU A 175 -10.53 -3.02 -9.61
C LEU A 175 -11.87 -3.29 -10.32
N GLY A 176 -12.76 -4.06 -9.70
CA GLY A 176 -14.10 -4.36 -10.23
C GLY A 176 -15.04 -3.14 -10.27
N ASP A 177 -14.82 -2.17 -9.40
CA ASP A 177 -15.61 -0.93 -9.31
C ASP A 177 -15.37 0.06 -10.47
N SER A 178 -14.70 -0.36 -11.55
CA SER A 178 -14.44 0.44 -12.76
C SER A 178 -13.82 1.81 -12.43
N GLY A 179 -12.89 1.81 -11.47
CA GLY A 179 -12.21 3.01 -11.01
C GLY A 179 -13.06 3.93 -10.15
N ARG A 180 -14.22 3.51 -9.62
CA ARG A 180 -15.11 4.33 -8.75
C ARG A 180 -14.95 4.09 -7.25
N SER A 181 -14.05 3.18 -6.85
CA SER A 181 -13.84 2.89 -5.43
C SER A 181 -13.19 4.06 -4.69
N VAL A 182 -13.33 4.09 -3.36
CA VAL A 182 -12.87 5.20 -2.50
C VAL A 182 -11.36 5.49 -2.65
N ILE A 183 -10.55 4.45 -2.87
CA ILE A 183 -9.10 4.62 -3.08
C ILE A 183 -8.78 5.38 -4.37
N HIS A 184 -9.56 5.18 -5.44
CA HIS A 184 -9.40 5.94 -6.69
C HIS A 184 -9.76 7.41 -6.49
N SER A 185 -10.67 7.72 -5.58
CA SER A 185 -11.02 9.10 -5.26
C SER A 185 -9.98 9.82 -4.38
N CYS A 186 -9.00 9.11 -3.85
CA CYS A 186 -7.82 9.69 -3.20
C CYS A 186 -6.71 10.04 -4.20
N ALA A 187 -6.86 9.68 -5.48
CA ALA A 187 -5.94 10.06 -6.53
C ALA A 187 -6.08 11.54 -6.93
N SER A 188 -5.11 12.05 -7.67
CA SER A 188 -5.11 13.41 -8.20
C SER A 188 -4.75 13.41 -9.69
N ASP A 189 -5.69 13.79 -10.55
CA ASP A 189 -5.44 13.96 -12.00
C ASP A 189 -5.04 15.41 -12.36
N LEU A 190 -4.68 16.23 -11.34
CA LEU A 190 -4.24 17.60 -11.55
C LEU A 190 -2.93 17.63 -12.36
N PRO A 191 -2.83 18.43 -13.43
CA PRO A 191 -1.74 18.38 -14.43
C PRO A 191 -0.34 18.73 -13.90
N ASN A 192 -0.21 19.18 -12.65
CA ASN A 192 1.06 19.53 -12.03
C ASN A 192 1.44 18.62 -10.84
N ASN A 193 0.64 17.60 -10.52
CA ASN A 193 0.90 16.74 -9.37
C ASN A 193 1.82 15.57 -9.73
N ASN A 194 3.11 15.84 -9.92
CA ASN A 194 4.11 14.81 -10.23
C ASN A 194 4.50 13.95 -9.03
N HIS A 195 3.95 14.22 -7.84
CA HIS A 195 4.32 13.60 -6.58
C HIS A 195 3.23 12.69 -6.01
N TRP A 196 2.10 12.53 -6.71
CA TRP A 196 0.99 11.71 -6.27
C TRP A 196 0.40 10.91 -7.44
N ALA A 197 -0.24 9.78 -7.14
CA ALA A 197 -0.87 8.94 -8.13
C ALA A 197 -2.10 9.60 -8.80
N THR A 198 -2.23 9.38 -10.11
CA THR A 198 -3.47 9.54 -10.87
C THR A 198 -4.42 8.35 -10.61
N ARG A 199 -5.68 8.43 -11.09
CA ARG A 199 -6.61 7.28 -10.96
C ARG A 199 -6.10 6.04 -11.69
N GLN A 200 -5.43 6.24 -12.82
CA GLN A 200 -4.82 5.15 -13.57
C GLN A 200 -3.65 4.53 -12.79
N ASP A 201 -2.81 5.34 -12.16
CA ASP A 201 -1.71 4.86 -11.32
C ASP A 201 -2.24 4.01 -10.14
N VAL A 202 -3.35 4.41 -9.51
CA VAL A 202 -4.01 3.59 -8.47
C VAL A 202 -4.45 2.23 -9.03
N THR A 203 -5.08 2.21 -10.21
CA THR A 203 -5.52 0.96 -10.86
C THR A 203 -4.32 0.05 -11.11
N GLU A 204 -3.23 0.60 -11.64
CA GLU A 204 -2.01 -0.14 -11.95
C GLU A 204 -1.32 -0.64 -10.67
N LEU A 205 -1.23 0.17 -9.62
CA LEU A 205 -0.71 -0.22 -8.31
C LEU A 205 -1.48 -1.40 -7.71
N LEU A 206 -2.81 -1.40 -7.78
CA LEU A 206 -3.63 -2.50 -7.27
C LEU A 206 -3.32 -3.82 -8.00
N TRP A 207 -3.14 -3.77 -9.33
CA TRP A 207 -2.69 -4.92 -10.11
C TRP A 207 -1.28 -5.36 -9.74
N GLU A 208 -0.35 -4.42 -9.53
CA GLU A 208 1.01 -4.72 -9.09
C GLU A 208 1.05 -5.43 -7.74
N VAL A 209 0.23 -4.98 -6.78
CA VAL A 209 0.11 -5.63 -5.47
C VAL A 209 -0.37 -7.07 -5.64
N ILE A 210 -1.36 -7.33 -6.49
CA ILE A 210 -1.82 -8.70 -6.77
C ILE A 210 -0.70 -9.54 -7.43
N LEU A 211 -0.01 -8.95 -8.41
CA LEU A 211 1.06 -9.62 -9.15
C LEU A 211 2.28 -9.94 -8.27
N SER A 212 2.58 -9.09 -7.29
CA SER A 212 3.71 -9.27 -6.38
C SER A 212 3.59 -10.55 -5.55
N TYR A 213 2.38 -10.97 -5.16
CA TYR A 213 2.19 -12.24 -4.46
C TYR A 213 2.56 -13.43 -5.34
N ARG A 214 2.32 -13.34 -6.65
CA ARG A 214 2.70 -14.37 -7.61
C ARG A 214 4.22 -14.44 -7.78
N LEU A 215 4.86 -13.28 -7.94
CA LEU A 215 6.32 -13.13 -7.97
C LEU A 215 6.97 -13.70 -6.69
N LEU A 216 6.51 -13.30 -5.51
CA LEU A 216 7.12 -13.68 -4.24
C LEU A 216 6.82 -15.13 -3.85
N PHE A 217 5.59 -15.59 -4.02
CA PHE A 217 5.12 -16.86 -3.48
C PHE A 217 4.64 -17.84 -4.55
N GLY A 218 3.68 -17.40 -5.37
CA GLY A 218 2.89 -18.27 -6.25
C GLY A 218 3.73 -19.09 -7.23
N GLN A 219 4.70 -18.46 -7.89
CA GLN A 219 5.49 -19.04 -8.98
C GLN A 219 6.64 -19.94 -8.50
N HIS A 220 6.95 -19.99 -7.19
CA HIS A 220 8.09 -20.77 -6.69
C HIS A 220 7.69 -21.76 -5.58
N SER A 221 7.98 -23.05 -5.80
CA SER A 221 7.47 -24.14 -4.96
C SER A 221 7.90 -24.07 -3.49
N LYS A 222 9.14 -23.65 -3.22
CA LYS A 222 9.64 -23.48 -1.84
C LYS A 222 9.03 -22.24 -1.18
N SER A 223 8.77 -21.18 -1.94
CA SER A 223 8.10 -19.97 -1.42
C SER A 223 6.67 -20.26 -0.99
N ARG A 224 5.95 -21.12 -1.72
CA ARG A 224 4.63 -21.61 -1.28
C ARG A 224 4.68 -22.36 0.06
N LYS A 225 5.78 -23.06 0.36
CA LYS A 225 5.98 -23.70 1.67
C LYS A 225 6.21 -22.67 2.78
N ILE A 226 6.93 -21.57 2.49
CA ILE A 226 7.11 -20.46 3.43
C ILE A 226 5.76 -19.82 3.76
N PHE A 227 4.96 -19.49 2.75
CA PHE A 227 3.64 -18.90 2.97
C PHE A 227 2.74 -19.76 3.86
N ARG A 228 2.75 -21.09 3.69
CA ARG A 228 1.95 -22.00 4.56
C ARG A 228 2.35 -21.91 6.03
N LYS A 229 3.58 -21.49 6.34
CA LYS A 229 4.09 -21.31 7.70
C LYS A 229 3.92 -19.88 8.22
N SER A 230 3.68 -18.90 7.36
CA SER A 230 3.69 -17.47 7.73
C SER A 230 2.41 -16.97 8.41
N ARG A 231 1.36 -17.81 8.48
CA ARG A 231 0.09 -17.57 9.19
C ARG A 231 -0.41 -16.09 9.12
N PRO A 232 -0.68 -15.54 7.93
CA PRO A 232 -1.04 -14.13 7.74
C PRO A 232 -2.28 -13.65 8.52
N PHE A 233 -3.10 -14.58 9.02
CA PHE A 233 -4.36 -14.30 9.70
C PHE A 233 -4.46 -15.01 11.06
N GLU A 234 -3.34 -15.26 11.74
CA GLU A 234 -3.31 -16.03 12.99
C GLU A 234 -4.30 -15.51 14.06
N GLN A 235 -4.41 -14.19 14.18
CA GLN A 235 -5.28 -13.51 15.15
C GLN A 235 -6.67 -13.16 14.61
N ILE A 236 -6.99 -13.55 13.37
CA ILE A 236 -8.23 -13.15 12.68
C ILE A 236 -9.19 -14.34 12.58
N PRO A 237 -10.48 -14.16 12.94
CA PRO A 237 -11.52 -15.17 12.79
C PRO A 237 -11.58 -15.74 11.38
N GLN A 238 -11.86 -17.04 11.25
CA GLN A 238 -11.78 -17.75 9.96
C GLN A 238 -12.67 -17.14 8.86
N ASN A 239 -13.86 -16.66 9.21
CA ASN A 239 -14.82 -16.00 8.32
C ASN A 239 -14.37 -14.60 7.85
N SER A 240 -13.40 -13.99 8.54
CA SER A 240 -12.84 -12.69 8.19
C SER A 240 -11.50 -12.78 7.45
N ARG A 241 -11.03 -14.00 7.14
CA ARG A 241 -9.77 -14.22 6.42
C ARG A 241 -9.96 -14.02 4.93
N ASP A 242 -9.01 -13.35 4.31
CA ASP A 242 -8.98 -13.21 2.86
C ASP A 242 -8.53 -14.54 2.20
N GLY A 243 -9.50 -15.26 1.65
CA GLY A 243 -9.27 -16.50 0.91
C GLY A 243 -8.46 -16.29 -0.39
N PHE A 244 -8.56 -15.12 -1.01
CA PHE A 244 -7.87 -14.81 -2.26
C PHE A 244 -6.36 -14.74 -2.05
N LEU A 245 -5.88 -14.31 -0.88
CA LEU A 245 -4.45 -14.39 -0.55
C LEU A 245 -3.92 -15.83 -0.62
N SER A 246 -4.69 -16.79 -0.12
CA SER A 246 -4.30 -18.19 -0.17
C SER A 246 -4.22 -18.70 -1.60
N ASP A 247 -5.11 -18.26 -2.47
CA ASP A 247 -5.11 -18.61 -3.89
C ASP A 247 -3.86 -18.05 -4.60
N LEU A 248 -3.57 -16.77 -4.40
CA LEU A 248 -2.39 -16.10 -4.94
C LEU A 248 -1.08 -16.68 -4.42
N CYS A 249 -1.02 -17.17 -3.18
CA CYS A 249 0.26 -17.62 -2.61
C CYS A 249 0.46 -19.15 -2.64
N ARG A 250 -0.60 -19.96 -2.74
CA ARG A 250 -0.51 -21.44 -2.61
C ARG A 250 -0.74 -22.20 -3.91
N LYS A 251 -1.47 -21.64 -4.87
CA LYS A 251 -1.75 -22.33 -6.14
C LYS A 251 -0.58 -22.16 -7.10
N SER A 252 -0.17 -23.22 -7.78
CA SER A 252 0.89 -23.14 -8.82
C SER A 252 0.39 -22.51 -10.11
N ARG A 253 -0.92 -22.54 -10.36
CA ARG A 253 -1.61 -21.90 -11.49
C ARG A 253 -2.88 -21.23 -10.98
N LEU A 254 -3.19 -20.07 -11.53
CA LEU A 254 -4.44 -19.36 -11.25
C LEU A 254 -5.46 -19.61 -12.34
N ASP A 255 -6.72 -19.27 -12.04
CA ASP A 255 -7.77 -19.21 -13.04
C ASP A 255 -7.47 -18.09 -14.05
N PRO A 256 -7.44 -18.36 -15.37
CA PRO A 256 -7.25 -17.34 -16.39
C PRO A 256 -8.25 -16.18 -16.32
N VAL A 257 -9.46 -16.41 -15.79
CA VAL A 257 -10.51 -15.38 -15.64
C VAL A 257 -10.08 -14.22 -14.74
N LEU A 258 -9.10 -14.44 -13.85
CA LEU A 258 -8.57 -13.39 -12.99
C LEU A 258 -7.73 -12.34 -13.72
N GLY A 259 -7.38 -12.56 -15.00
CA GLY A 259 -6.63 -11.59 -15.80
C GLY A 259 -5.17 -11.38 -15.36
N ILE A 260 -4.69 -12.13 -14.36
CA ILE A 260 -3.33 -12.04 -13.84
C ILE A 260 -2.36 -12.70 -14.81
N LYS A 261 -1.45 -11.89 -15.39
CA LYS A 261 -0.46 -12.35 -16.37
C LYS A 261 0.86 -12.68 -15.69
N GLU A 262 1.07 -13.96 -15.40
CA GLU A 262 2.37 -14.45 -14.92
C GLU A 262 3.44 -14.41 -16.01
N ARG A 263 4.68 -14.13 -15.61
CA ARG A 263 5.84 -14.09 -16.52
C ARG A 263 7.03 -14.83 -15.91
N ASP A 264 7.86 -15.42 -16.76
CA ASP A 264 9.15 -15.99 -16.35
C ASP A 264 10.16 -14.90 -15.96
N SER A 265 9.97 -13.70 -16.50
CA SER A 265 10.73 -12.49 -16.19
C SER A 265 9.80 -11.27 -16.28
N TYR A 266 9.80 -10.45 -15.23
CA TYR A 266 9.01 -9.22 -15.15
C TYR A 266 9.89 -8.03 -15.47
N GLU A 267 9.44 -7.15 -16.34
CA GLU A 267 10.10 -5.88 -16.63
C GLU A 267 9.61 -4.85 -15.62
N LEU A 268 10.52 -4.33 -14.78
CA LEU A 268 10.14 -3.49 -13.64
C LEU A 268 9.38 -2.23 -14.06
N ALA A 269 9.82 -1.54 -15.11
CA ALA A 269 9.18 -0.30 -15.57
C ALA A 269 7.79 -0.49 -16.20
N ARG A 270 7.45 -1.73 -16.60
CA ARG A 270 6.18 -2.08 -17.26
C ARG A 270 5.25 -2.81 -16.31
N ASP A 271 5.75 -3.86 -15.67
CA ASP A 271 4.98 -4.80 -14.86
C ASP A 271 4.92 -4.37 -13.38
N PHE A 272 5.84 -3.52 -12.90
CA PHE A 272 5.86 -2.98 -11.54
C PHE A 272 6.23 -1.49 -11.44
N PRO A 273 5.68 -0.57 -12.26
CA PRO A 273 6.09 0.83 -12.25
C PRO A 273 5.93 1.55 -10.90
N HIS A 274 4.99 1.15 -10.04
CA HIS A 274 4.72 1.79 -8.75
C HIS A 274 5.48 1.13 -7.59
N LEU A 275 5.63 -0.20 -7.62
CA LEU A 275 6.41 -0.96 -6.65
C LEU A 275 7.90 -1.08 -7.02
N ARG A 276 8.31 -0.47 -8.15
CA ARG A 276 9.68 -0.57 -8.70
C ARG A 276 10.75 -0.24 -7.67
N SER A 277 10.64 0.90 -7.00
CA SER A 277 11.63 1.35 -6.01
C SER A 277 11.79 0.32 -4.89
N ARG A 278 10.68 -0.20 -4.37
CA ARG A 278 10.67 -1.24 -3.32
C ARG A 278 11.30 -2.55 -3.79
N LEU A 279 10.99 -2.98 -5.00
CA LEU A 279 11.58 -4.17 -5.60
C LEU A 279 13.09 -3.98 -5.84
N VAL A 280 13.53 -2.82 -6.30
CA VAL A 280 14.95 -2.50 -6.47
C VAL A 280 15.69 -2.60 -5.13
N THR A 281 15.16 -1.98 -4.07
CA THR A 281 15.71 -2.09 -2.71
C THR A 281 15.85 -3.55 -2.27
N LEU A 282 14.83 -4.38 -2.50
CA LEU A 282 14.88 -5.81 -2.19
C LEU A 282 15.98 -6.57 -2.95
N ILE A 283 16.15 -6.28 -4.24
CA ILE A 283 17.16 -6.94 -5.07
C ILE A 283 18.57 -6.50 -4.69
N VAL A 284 18.80 -5.21 -4.48
CA VAL A 284 20.10 -4.69 -4.03
C VAL A 284 20.48 -5.32 -2.69
N TYR A 285 19.55 -5.36 -1.74
CA TYR A 285 19.73 -6.01 -0.44
C TYR A 285 20.11 -7.49 -0.58
N LEU A 286 19.50 -8.22 -1.52
CA LEU A 286 19.83 -9.62 -1.80
C LEU A 286 21.23 -9.77 -2.41
N ASP A 287 21.59 -8.90 -3.36
CA ASP A 287 22.88 -8.96 -4.06
C ASP A 287 24.06 -8.70 -3.12
N GLU A 288 23.90 -7.83 -2.13
CA GLU A 288 24.89 -7.59 -1.06
C GLU A 288 25.17 -8.84 -0.20
N ARG A 289 24.21 -9.76 -0.10
CA ARG A 289 24.26 -10.94 0.79
C ARG A 289 24.51 -12.25 0.04
N LYS A 290 24.50 -12.23 -1.28
CA LYS A 290 24.92 -13.39 -2.06
C LYS A 290 26.41 -13.64 -1.79
N PRO A 291 26.82 -14.88 -1.49
CA PRO A 291 28.24 -15.19 -1.40
C PRO A 291 28.90 -14.84 -2.73
N ARG A 292 29.94 -14.00 -2.69
CA ARG A 292 30.78 -13.73 -3.86
C ARG A 292 31.50 -15.04 -4.18
N SER A 293 31.13 -15.66 -5.31
CA SER A 293 31.81 -16.82 -5.86
C SER A 293 33.22 -16.44 -6.34
#